data_AF-A0A7U4QLB1-F1
#
_entry.id   AF-A0A7U4QLB1-F1
#
_cell.length_a   1.000
_cell.length_b   1.000
_cell.length_c   1.000
_cell.angle_alpha   90.00
_cell.angle_beta   90.00
_cell.angle_gamma   90.00
#
_symmetry.space_group_name_H-M   'P 1'
#
loop_
_entity.id
_entity.type
_entity.pdbx_description
1 polymer ?
#
loop_
_entity_poly.entity_id
_entity_poly.type
_entity_poly.pdbx_seq_one_letter_code
_entity_poly.pdbx_strand_id
1 'polypeptide(L)'
;MLYETLNALKESFGPDYFTSRVDDGIAQNLNPKFELREYQKEALGRFDFYFSEYQKRQWPAHLLFHMATGSGKTLIMKSFSKFLILTKAGHLSQIS
;
A
#
# COMPACT_ATOMS: atom_id res chain seq x y z
N MET A 1 -11.23 0.92 -15.64
CA MET A 1 -9.89 1.40 -15.22
C MET A 1 -9.50 0.73 -13.91
N LEU A 2 -8.21 0.66 -13.55
CA LEU A 2 -7.72 0.01 -12.31
C LEU A 2 -8.46 0.49 -11.07
N TYR A 3 -8.72 1.81 -10.97
CA TYR A 3 -9.46 2.42 -9.87
C TYR A 3 -10.85 1.77 -9.64
N GLU A 4 -11.63 1.62 -10.71
CA GLU A 4 -12.95 0.97 -10.67
C GLU A 4 -12.86 -0.48 -10.19
N THR A 5 -11.85 -1.22 -10.66
CA THR A 5 -11.63 -2.61 -10.23
C THR A 5 -11.33 -2.69 -8.73
N LEU A 6 -10.46 -1.82 -8.23
CA LEU A 6 -10.14 -1.79 -6.80
C LEU A 6 -11.37 -1.38 -5.96
N ASN A 7 -12.17 -0.43 -6.42
CA ASN A 7 -13.41 -0.06 -5.74
C ASN A 7 -14.42 -1.20 -5.70
N ALA A 8 -14.65 -1.88 -6.83
CA ALA A 8 -15.55 -3.03 -6.89
C ALA A 8 -15.11 -4.17 -5.95
N LEU A 9 -13.80 -4.39 -5.80
CA LEU A 9 -13.26 -5.34 -4.82
C LEU A 9 -13.58 -4.91 -3.38
N LYS A 10 -13.36 -3.63 -3.04
CA LYS A 10 -13.73 -3.09 -1.72
C LYS A 10 -15.23 -3.27 -1.42
N GLU A 11 -16.09 -2.99 -2.40
CA GLU A 11 -17.54 -3.16 -2.24
C GLU A 11 -17.92 -4.63 -2.06
N SER A 12 -17.23 -5.55 -2.72
CA SER A 12 -17.52 -6.99 -2.65
C SER A 12 -17.01 -7.66 -1.37
N PHE A 13 -15.81 -7.28 -0.90
CA PHE A 13 -15.15 -7.91 0.25
C PHE A 13 -15.27 -7.12 1.56
N GLY A 14 -15.81 -5.91 1.50
CA GLY A 14 -16.08 -5.06 2.66
C GLY A 14 -15.16 -3.84 2.77
N PRO A 15 -15.56 -2.84 3.60
CA PRO A 15 -14.88 -1.55 3.69
C PRO A 15 -13.42 -1.66 4.14
N ASP A 16 -13.11 -2.67 4.95
CA ASP A 16 -11.77 -2.85 5.54
C ASP A 16 -10.84 -3.73 4.71
N TYR A 17 -11.29 -4.22 3.55
CA TYR A 17 -10.54 -5.18 2.72
C TYR A 17 -9.10 -4.74 2.40
N PHE A 18 -8.88 -3.43 2.23
CA PHE A 18 -7.55 -2.88 1.99
C PHE A 18 -6.86 -2.41 3.28
N THR A 19 -7.59 -1.83 4.23
CA THR A 19 -6.98 -1.33 5.47
C THR A 19 -6.44 -2.47 6.32
N SER A 20 -7.09 -3.64 6.32
CA SER A 20 -6.67 -4.84 7.04
C SER A 20 -5.39 -5.47 6.51
N ARG A 21 -4.94 -5.09 5.31
CA ARG A 21 -3.68 -5.57 4.71
C ARG A 21 -2.45 -4.83 5.27
N VAL A 22 -2.67 -3.72 5.98
CA VAL A 22 -1.59 -2.91 6.55
C VAL A 22 -1.46 -3.26 8.02
N ASP A 23 -0.42 -4.01 8.35
CA ASP A 23 -0.06 -4.30 9.73
C ASP A 23 0.51 -3.04 10.41
N ASP A 24 0.24 -2.89 11.72
CA ASP A 24 0.80 -1.86 12.58
C ASP A 24 2.34 -1.85 12.55
N GLY A 25 2.98 -2.98 12.25
CA GLY A 25 4.43 -3.04 12.04
C GLY A 25 4.95 -2.06 10.97
N ILE A 26 4.17 -1.76 9.92
CA ILE A 26 4.54 -0.76 8.91
C ILE A 26 4.43 0.65 9.52
N ALA A 27 3.39 0.91 10.31
CA ALA A 27 3.18 2.18 11.00
C ALA A 27 4.27 2.45 12.06
N GLN A 28 4.66 1.43 12.81
CA GLN A 28 5.72 1.51 13.83
C GLN A 28 7.12 1.70 13.24
N ASN A 29 7.37 1.18 12.03
CA ASN A 29 8.61 1.41 11.29
C ASN A 29 8.65 2.78 10.60
N LEU A 30 7.52 3.47 10.54
CA LEU A 30 7.46 4.89 10.23
C LEU A 30 7.71 5.70 11.51
N ASN A 31 7.91 7.01 11.38
CA ASN A 31 8.18 7.85 12.54
C ASN A 31 7.10 7.61 13.61
N PRO A 32 7.43 7.17 14.84
CA PRO A 32 6.45 6.77 15.85
C PRO A 32 5.54 7.92 16.31
N LYS A 33 5.88 9.17 15.98
CA LYS A 33 5.02 10.34 16.16
C LYS A 33 3.94 10.49 15.08
N PHE A 34 3.90 9.59 14.09
CA PHE A 34 3.06 9.71 12.91
C PHE A 34 2.13 8.51 12.78
N GLU A 35 0.89 8.68 13.25
CA GLU A 35 -0.16 7.72 13.03
C GLU A 35 -0.66 7.80 11.58
N LEU A 36 -0.74 6.65 10.90
CA LEU A 36 -1.30 6.56 9.57
C LEU A 36 -2.80 6.82 9.62
N ARG A 37 -3.28 7.78 8.81
CA ARG A 37 -4.72 8.03 8.65
C ARG A 37 -5.35 6.89 7.84
N GLU A 38 -6.64 6.65 8.02
CA GLU A 38 -7.36 5.55 7.36
C GLU A 38 -7.20 5.54 5.82
N TYR A 39 -7.32 6.68 5.15
CA TYR A 39 -7.10 6.73 3.69
C TYR A 39 -5.67 6.38 3.28
N GLN A 40 -4.68 6.61 4.16
CA GLN A 40 -3.28 6.27 3.90
C GLN A 40 -3.07 4.76 4.05
N LYS A 41 -3.71 4.14 5.05
CA LYS A 41 -3.76 2.68 5.19
C LYS A 41 -4.44 2.04 3.99
N GLU A 42 -5.58 2.58 3.56
CA GLU A 42 -6.27 2.09 2.36
C GLU A 42 -5.38 2.20 1.11
N ALA A 43 -4.66 3.32 0.93
CA ALA A 43 -3.73 3.48 -0.18
C ALA A 43 -2.57 2.46 -0.13
N LEU A 44 -2.06 2.16 1.07
CA LEU A 44 -1.06 1.12 1.31
C LEU A 44 -1.57 -0.29 1.00
N GLY A 45 -2.78 -0.63 1.43
CA GLY A 45 -3.38 -1.93 1.11
C GLY A 45 -3.72 -2.11 -0.37
N ARG A 46 -4.20 -1.05 -1.04
CA ARG A 46 -4.40 -1.05 -2.50
C ARG A 46 -3.08 -1.23 -3.25
N PHE A 47 -2.01 -0.61 -2.75
CA PHE A 47 -0.66 -0.79 -3.30
C PHE A 47 -0.17 -2.23 -3.11
N ASP A 48 -0.27 -2.79 -1.90
CA ASP A 48 0.08 -4.19 -1.65
C ASP A 48 -0.63 -5.12 -2.63
N PHE A 49 -1.96 -5.07 -2.67
CA PHE A 49 -2.78 -5.90 -3.57
C PHE A 49 -2.35 -5.76 -5.04
N TYR A 50 -2.10 -4.53 -5.50
CA TYR A 50 -1.65 -4.29 -6.87
C TYR A 50 -0.30 -4.96 -7.16
N PHE A 51 0.60 -5.01 -6.16
CA PHE A 51 1.92 -5.59 -6.34
C PHE A 51 2.02 -7.09 -6.05
N SER A 52 1.13 -7.66 -5.23
CA SER A 52 1.13 -9.06 -4.82
C SER A 52 0.17 -9.94 -5.60
N GLU A 53 -1.07 -9.47 -5.84
CA GLU A 53 -2.18 -10.32 -6.31
C GLU A 53 -2.73 -9.91 -7.68
N TYR A 54 -2.53 -8.66 -8.10
CA TYR A 54 -3.11 -8.17 -9.35
C TYR A 54 -2.39 -8.72 -10.59
N GLN A 55 -2.96 -9.79 -11.17
CA GLN A 55 -2.38 -10.53 -12.29
C GLN A 55 -2.23 -9.71 -13.59
N LYS A 56 -3.10 -8.71 -13.81
CA LYS A 56 -3.08 -7.88 -15.03
C LYS A 56 -2.07 -6.73 -14.98
N ARG A 57 -1.22 -6.68 -13.95
CA ARG A 57 -0.18 -5.64 -13.81
C ARG A 57 0.79 -5.66 -14.99
N GLN A 58 1.01 -4.48 -15.57
CA GLN A 58 1.99 -4.26 -16.65
C GLN A 58 3.28 -3.66 -16.07
N TRP A 59 4.43 -4.07 -16.61
CA TRP A 59 5.74 -3.51 -16.26
C TRP A 59 6.28 -2.64 -17.40
N PRO A 60 6.92 -1.49 -17.10
CA PRO A 60 7.08 -0.89 -15.78
C PRO A 60 5.75 -0.36 -15.21
N ALA A 61 5.54 -0.59 -13.90
CA ALA A 61 4.33 -0.13 -13.23
C ALA A 61 4.48 1.35 -12.83
N HIS A 62 3.59 2.21 -13.34
CA HIS A 62 3.51 3.61 -12.95
C HIS A 62 2.17 3.85 -12.22
N LEU A 63 2.24 4.23 -10.95
CA LEU A 63 1.07 4.57 -10.15
C LEU A 63 0.98 6.08 -9.91
N LEU A 64 -0.20 6.64 -10.17
CA LEU A 64 -0.50 8.04 -9.91
C LEU A 64 -1.37 8.14 -8.65
N PHE A 65 -0.90 8.91 -7.67
CA PHE A 65 -1.63 9.15 -6.42
C PHE A 65 -2.18 10.57 -6.41
N HIS A 66 -3.51 10.72 -6.49
CA HIS A 66 -4.19 12.00 -6.31
C HIS A 66 -4.31 12.32 -4.83
N MET A 67 -3.67 13.38 -4.36
CA MET A 67 -3.71 13.82 -2.96
C MET A 67 -3.70 15.35 -2.86
N ALA A 68 -4.20 15.94 -1.77
CA ALA A 68 -4.15 17.39 -1.49
C ALA A 68 -2.83 17.84 -0.80
N THR A 69 -2.33 19.05 -1.05
CA THR A 69 -1.08 19.57 -0.45
C THR A 69 -1.17 19.54 1.08
N GLY A 70 -0.08 19.21 1.78
CA GLY A 70 -0.10 19.05 3.24
C GLY A 70 -0.70 17.73 3.77
N SER A 71 -1.16 16.82 2.90
CA SER A 71 -1.72 15.52 3.30
C SER A 71 -0.68 14.45 3.69
N GLY A 72 0.61 14.78 3.75
CA GLY A 72 1.67 13.81 4.09
C GLY A 72 2.10 12.88 2.95
N LYS A 73 1.92 13.28 1.68
CA LYS A 73 2.28 12.45 0.51
C LYS A 73 3.71 11.92 0.53
N THR A 74 4.67 12.73 0.98
CA THR A 74 6.09 12.35 1.07
C THR A 74 6.30 11.18 2.02
N LEU A 75 5.57 11.16 3.15
CA LEU A 75 5.63 10.07 4.12
C LEU A 75 5.00 8.80 3.56
N ILE A 76 3.88 8.92 2.86
CA ILE A 76 3.26 7.80 2.15
C ILE A 76 4.22 7.22 1.10
N MET A 77 4.90 8.07 0.32
CA MET A 77 5.88 7.62 -0.66
C MET A 77 7.06 6.89 -0.01
N LYS A 78 7.55 7.38 1.14
CA LYS A 78 8.58 6.69 1.94
C LYS A 78 8.07 5.34 2.46
N SER A 79 6.80 5.27 2.85
CA SER A 79 6.14 4.04 3.31
C SER A 79 6.07 3.01 2.18
N PHE A 80 5.68 3.39 0.97
CA PHE A 80 5.67 2.50 -0.20
C PHE A 80 7.07 1.98 -0.55
N SER A 81 8.08 2.87 -0.54
CA SER A 81 9.46 2.48 -0.81
C SER A 81 9.97 1.48 0.23
N LYS A 82 9.72 1.75 1.53
CA LYS A 82 10.11 0.84 2.61
C LYS A 82 9.35 -0.48 2.53
N PHE A 83 8.04 -0.45 2.27
CA PHE A 83 7.22 -1.64 2.07
C PHE A 83 7.82 -2.53 1.00
N LEU A 84 8.06 -1.99 -0.21
CA LEU A 84 8.64 -2.72 -1.33
C LEU A 84 10.02 -3.31 -1.01
N ILE A 85 10.86 -2.58 -0.27
CA ILE A 85 12.18 -3.07 0.16
C ILE A 85 12.03 -4.22 1.16
N LEU A 86 11.13 -4.11 2.14
CA LEU A 86 10.88 -5.14 3.14
C LEU A 86 10.29 -6.41 2.51
N THR A 87 9.32 -6.29 1.59
CA THR A 87 8.77 -7.47 0.90
C THR A 87 9.84 -8.16 0.05
N LYS A 88 10.73 -7.40 -0.60
CA LYS A 88 11.88 -7.98 -1.33
C LYS A 88 12.91 -8.61 -0.41
N ALA A 89 13.23 -7.99 0.73
CA ALA A 89 14.20 -8.50 1.69
C ALA A 89 13.71 -9.76 2.42
N GLY A 90 12.43 -9.81 2.80
CA GLY A 90 11.81 -11.01 3.38
C GLY A 90 11.74 -12.19 2.41
N HIS A 91 11.74 -11.92 1.09
CA HIS A 91 11.90 -12.96 0.08
C HIS A 91 13.35 -13.49 0.00
N LEU A 92 14.36 -12.68 0.36
CA LEU A 92 15.76 -13.12 0.38
C LEU A 92 16.12 -13.92 1.65
N SER A 93 15.42 -13.70 2.77
CA SER A 93 15.65 -14.45 4.03
C SER A 93 15.00 -15.84 4.07
N GLN A 94 14.22 -16.21 3.07
CA GLN A 94 13.63 -17.56 2.91
C GLN A 94 14.44 -18.42 1.91
N ILE A 95 15.52 -17.88 1.33
CA ILE A 95 16.38 -18.53 0.33
C ILE A 95 17.84 -18.63 0.84
N SER A 96 18.06 -18.54 2.16
CA SER A 96 19.36 -18.70 2.82
C SER A 96 19.38 -19.88 3.77
#